data_AF-A0A7Y5I058-F1
#
_entry.id   AF-A0A7Y5I058-F1
#
_cell.length_a   1.000
_cell.length_b   1.000
_cell.length_c   1.000
_cell.angle_alpha   90.00
_cell.angle_beta   90.00
_cell.angle_gamma   90.00
#
_symmetry.space_group_name_H-M   'P 1'
#
loop_
_entity.id
_entity.type
_entity.pdbx_description
1 polymer ?
#
loop_
_entity_poly.entity_id
_entity_poly.type
_entity_poly.pdbx_seq_one_letter_code
_entity_poly.pdbx_strand_id
1 'polypeptide(L)'
;MQFDNIRVSRKLWGTLLGVVVIMTLMAGVLLNRFATSMEQTMADVLVIEERITSAVRWRGATETAVTMVMGGAVTTDSVLAQQYDARVKEIIGGINKIQAEIAKDTTNPEEKRALEHIAAERKKVLEATAKTWELKGAGDAVETQRFADETLTPLVAAYLKAQDNFVKTLEQRREQVRNEADARRTRLAAIAWGVAALVLVAVLLMARLLVRSITRPLDEAVATIDAIAAGDLTREIHTTRKDEFGHMLGSLSGMAARLRGLVGEVRTGVEAVSLASSEIAMGNQDLSARTEQTASNLQQTAASMEQLTAT
;
A
#
# COMPACT_ATOMS: atom_id res chain seq x y z
N MET A 1 -25.58 10.76 0.65
CA MET A 1 -26.17 10.51 -0.69
C MET A 1 -26.71 9.10 -0.71
N GLN A 2 -27.99 8.88 -1.03
CA GLN A 2 -28.54 7.52 -1.17
C GLN A 2 -27.92 6.85 -2.39
N PHE A 3 -27.21 5.74 -2.18
CA PHE A 3 -26.51 4.99 -3.23
C PHE A 3 -27.46 4.59 -4.37
N ASP A 4 -28.73 4.37 -4.07
CA ASP A 4 -29.74 3.85 -5.01
C ASP A 4 -30.24 4.86 -6.04
N ASN A 5 -29.83 6.14 -5.95
CA ASN A 5 -30.22 7.19 -6.91
C ASN A 5 -29.14 7.48 -7.98
N ILE A 6 -28.02 6.77 -7.94
CA ILE A 6 -26.92 6.95 -8.89
C ILE A 6 -27.03 5.89 -9.99
N ARG A 7 -26.84 6.31 -11.25
CA ARG A 7 -26.78 5.41 -12.41
C ARG A 7 -25.76 4.29 -12.23
N VAL A 8 -26.10 3.07 -12.63
CA VAL A 8 -25.27 1.87 -12.47
C VAL A 8 -23.89 2.04 -13.13
N SER A 9 -23.86 2.61 -14.35
CA SER A 9 -22.62 2.87 -15.09
C SER A 9 -21.67 3.79 -14.33
N ARG A 10 -22.21 4.85 -13.69
CA ARG A 10 -21.43 5.79 -12.89
C ARG A 10 -20.91 5.16 -11.59
N LYS A 11 -21.70 4.28 -10.97
CA LYS A 11 -21.25 3.51 -9.79
C LYS A 11 -20.05 2.62 -10.15
N LEU A 12 -20.17 1.83 -11.23
CA LEU A 12 -19.12 0.90 -11.66
C LEU A 12 -17.83 1.65 -12.02
N TRP A 13 -17.90 2.63 -12.93
CA TRP A 13 -16.72 3.41 -13.32
C TRP A 13 -16.13 4.21 -12.16
N GLY A 14 -16.96 4.82 -11.32
CA GLY A 14 -16.51 5.59 -10.16
C GLY A 14 -15.74 4.74 -9.14
N THR A 15 -16.24 3.53 -8.86
CA THR A 15 -15.54 2.60 -7.96
C THR A 15 -14.25 2.06 -8.57
N LEU A 16 -14.28 1.65 -9.84
CA LEU A 16 -13.09 1.10 -10.51
C LEU A 16 -11.98 2.15 -10.62
N LEU A 17 -12.31 3.36 -11.12
CA LEU A 17 -11.36 4.46 -11.21
C LEU A 17 -10.87 4.89 -9.83
N GLY A 18 -11.77 4.97 -8.84
CA GLY A 18 -11.41 5.32 -7.47
C GLY A 18 -10.37 4.37 -6.88
N VAL A 19 -10.56 3.06 -7.04
CA VAL A 19 -9.61 2.05 -6.55
C VAL A 19 -8.27 2.14 -7.27
N VAL A 20 -8.28 2.25 -8.61
CA VAL A 20 -7.05 2.37 -9.40
C VAL A 20 -6.26 3.63 -9.02
N VAL A 21 -6.93 4.77 -8.88
CA VAL A 21 -6.29 6.03 -8.45
C VAL A 21 -5.69 5.90 -7.06
N ILE A 22 -6.44 5.36 -6.09
CA ILE A 22 -5.94 5.15 -4.72
C ILE A 22 -4.72 4.22 -4.72
N MET A 23 -4.79 3.09 -5.43
CA MET A 23 -3.68 2.14 -5.52
C MET A 23 -2.45 2.76 -6.20
N THR A 24 -2.64 3.55 -7.25
CA THR A 24 -1.54 4.19 -7.99
C THR A 24 -0.87 5.28 -7.16
N LEU A 25 -1.65 6.12 -6.48
CA LEU A 25 -1.13 7.14 -5.56
C LEU A 25 -0.39 6.49 -4.39
N MET A 26 -0.97 5.45 -3.80
CA MET A 26 -0.35 4.70 -2.71
C MET A 26 0.98 4.08 -3.16
N ALA A 27 1.01 3.40 -4.30
CA ALA A 27 2.23 2.82 -4.86
C ALA A 27 3.29 3.89 -5.14
N GLY A 28 2.91 5.02 -5.75
CA GLY A 28 3.82 6.13 -6.02
C GLY A 28 4.43 6.73 -4.75
N VAL A 29 3.62 6.96 -3.71
CA VAL A 29 4.11 7.47 -2.42
C VAL A 29 5.06 6.47 -1.76
N LEU A 30 4.74 5.17 -1.77
CA LEU A 30 5.58 4.12 -1.19
C LEU A 30 6.93 4.01 -1.91
N LEU A 31 6.91 3.97 -3.25
CA LEU A 31 8.13 3.91 -4.05
C LEU A 31 9.01 5.15 -3.84
N ASN A 32 8.42 6.35 -3.83
CA ASN A 32 9.16 7.58 -3.61
C ASN A 32 9.79 7.63 -2.21
N ARG A 33 9.02 7.30 -1.17
CA ARG A 33 9.52 7.24 0.22
C ARG A 33 10.64 6.23 0.38
N PHE A 34 10.51 5.05 -0.26
CA PHE A 34 11.53 4.01 -0.21
C PHE A 34 12.81 4.44 -0.94
N ALA A 35 12.68 5.04 -2.13
CA ALA A 35 13.81 5.55 -2.90
C ALA A 35 14.58 6.65 -2.15
N THR A 36 13.89 7.68 -1.65
CA THR A 36 14.54 8.77 -0.89
C THR A 36 15.20 8.26 0.39
N SER A 37 14.56 7.34 1.11
CA SER A 37 15.14 6.76 2.33
C SER A 37 16.41 5.95 2.03
N MET A 38 16.43 5.21 0.91
CA MET A 38 17.60 4.44 0.47
C MET A 38 18.74 5.38 0.07
N GLU A 39 18.45 6.42 -0.72
CA GLU A 39 19.43 7.40 -1.17
C GLU A 39 20.12 8.10 0.02
N GLN A 40 19.34 8.61 0.98
CA GLN A 40 19.89 9.27 2.18
C GLN A 40 20.77 8.33 3.01
N THR A 41 20.30 7.09 3.24
CA THR A 41 21.08 6.10 4.00
C THR A 41 22.40 5.79 3.29
N MET A 42 22.36 5.64 1.97
CA MET A 42 23.55 5.29 1.19
C MET A 42 24.56 6.44 1.19
N ALA A 43 24.10 7.69 1.11
CA ALA A 43 24.95 8.86 1.25
C ALA A 43 25.63 8.93 2.63
N ASP A 44 24.86 8.74 3.72
CA ASP A 44 25.39 8.78 5.08
C ASP A 44 26.43 7.67 5.32
N VAL A 45 26.16 6.45 4.84
CA VAL A 45 27.08 5.31 4.96
C VAL A 45 28.36 5.56 4.16
N LEU A 46 28.26 6.13 2.95
CA LEU A 46 29.41 6.39 2.09
C LEU A 46 30.36 7.41 2.72
N VAL A 47 29.83 8.47 3.32
CA VAL A 47 30.64 9.47 4.04
C VAL A 47 31.39 8.83 5.21
N ILE A 48 30.74 7.94 5.97
CA ILE A 48 31.39 7.23 7.08
C ILE A 48 32.46 6.26 6.56
N GLU A 49 32.20 5.52 5.49
CA GLU A 49 33.18 4.59 4.87
C GLU A 49 34.42 5.31 4.34
N GLU A 50 34.26 6.47 3.71
CA GLU A 50 35.38 7.30 3.28
C GLU A 50 36.23 7.74 4.48
N ARG A 51 35.58 8.12 5.59
CA ARG A 51 36.26 8.47 6.84
C ARG A 51 36.98 7.28 7.48
N ILE A 52 36.38 6.10 7.48
CA ILE A 52 37.01 4.85 7.95
C ILE A 52 38.28 4.60 7.13
N THR A 53 38.19 4.68 5.81
CA THR A 53 39.31 4.47 4.90
C THR A 53 40.46 5.45 5.19
N SER A 54 40.13 6.73 5.37
CA SER A 54 41.10 7.76 5.75
C SER A 54 41.71 7.52 7.14
N ALA A 55 40.92 7.09 8.12
CA ALA A 55 41.40 6.77 9.46
C ALA A 55 42.33 5.55 9.47
N VAL A 56 42.02 4.50 8.71
CA VAL A 56 42.89 3.32 8.53
C VAL A 56 44.20 3.72 7.84
N ARG A 57 44.13 4.56 6.80
CA ARG A 57 45.33 5.09 6.12
C ARG A 57 46.19 5.93 7.06
N TRP A 58 45.57 6.78 7.87
CA TRP A 58 46.25 7.55 8.90
C TRP A 58 46.94 6.63 9.93
N ARG A 59 46.26 5.57 10.39
CA ARG A 59 46.82 4.59 11.32
C ARG A 59 48.04 3.88 10.74
N GLY A 60 47.95 3.36 9.51
CA GLY A 60 49.09 2.71 8.84
C GLY A 60 50.26 3.67 8.58
N ALA A 61 49.98 4.91 8.16
CA ALA A 61 51.00 5.94 8.00
C ALA A 61 51.69 6.28 9.33
N THR A 62 50.92 6.34 10.42
CA THR A 62 51.44 6.57 11.77
C THR A 62 52.37 5.44 12.18
N GLU A 63 51.93 4.18 12.07
CA GLU A 63 52.73 3.00 12.39
C GLU A 63 54.05 2.95 11.60
N THR A 64 53.99 3.30 10.31
CA THR A 64 55.19 3.41 9.45
C THR A 64 56.15 4.49 9.97
N ALA A 65 55.62 5.69 10.28
CA ALA A 65 56.43 6.79 10.76
C ALA A 65 57.09 6.48 12.11
N VAL A 66 56.34 5.97 13.09
CA VAL A 66 56.88 5.65 14.42
C VAL A 66 57.90 4.51 14.35
N THR A 67 57.71 3.52 13.47
CA THR A 67 58.69 2.46 13.23
C THR A 67 60.01 3.03 12.70
N MET A 68 59.95 3.95 11.74
CA MET A 68 61.14 4.63 11.21
C MET A 68 61.81 5.54 12.25
N VAL A 69 61.02 6.21 13.11
CA VAL A 69 61.53 7.01 14.23
C VAL A 69 62.29 6.13 15.22
N MET A 70 61.72 5.00 15.63
CA MET A 70 62.37 4.07 16.56
C MET A 70 63.65 3.47 15.94
N GLY A 71 63.61 3.03 14.68
CA GLY A 71 64.81 2.56 13.97
C GLY A 71 65.88 3.64 13.82
N GLY A 72 65.46 4.88 13.53
CA GLY A 72 66.32 6.05 13.42
C GLY A 72 66.96 6.46 14.74
N ALA A 73 66.28 6.24 15.86
CA ALA A 73 66.80 6.51 17.20
C ALA A 73 67.96 5.55 17.57
N VAL A 74 67.86 4.27 17.20
CA VAL A 74 68.80 3.25 17.65
C VAL A 74 69.90 2.90 16.63
N THR A 75 69.74 3.26 15.35
CA THR A 75 70.74 2.97 14.31
C THR A 75 72.04 3.76 14.52
N THR A 76 73.17 3.11 14.24
CA THR A 76 74.51 3.72 14.20
C THR A 76 74.89 4.25 12.81
N ASP A 77 74.12 3.92 11.76
CA ASP A 77 74.32 4.40 10.40
C ASP A 77 73.71 5.80 10.23
N SER A 78 74.56 6.81 10.06
CA SER A 78 74.15 8.21 9.94
C SER A 78 73.42 8.53 8.62
N VAL A 79 73.72 7.80 7.54
CA VAL A 79 73.04 7.96 6.25
C VAL A 79 71.63 7.39 6.35
N LEU A 80 71.48 6.20 6.95
CA LEU A 80 70.17 5.61 7.18
C LEU A 80 69.30 6.48 8.10
N ALA A 81 69.89 7.06 9.15
CA ALA A 81 69.18 8.00 10.05
C ALA A 81 68.64 9.22 9.30
N GLN A 82 69.44 9.82 8.40
CA GLN A 82 68.97 10.93 7.55
C GLN A 82 67.87 10.52 6.58
N GLN A 83 67.95 9.32 6.00
CA GLN A 83 66.90 8.79 5.11
C GLN A 83 65.58 8.59 5.85
N TYR A 84 65.61 8.04 7.07
CA TYR A 84 64.42 7.91 7.91
C TYR A 84 63.82 9.27 8.28
N ASP A 85 64.63 10.25 8.67
CA ASP A 85 64.13 11.60 8.99
C ASP A 85 63.42 12.24 7.79
N ALA A 86 64.01 12.17 6.60
CA ALA A 86 63.39 12.69 5.38
C ALA A 86 62.05 12.01 5.08
N ARG A 87 62.00 10.67 5.19
CA ARG A 87 60.78 9.89 4.95
C ARG A 87 59.70 10.14 5.99
N VAL A 88 60.07 10.27 7.26
CA VAL A 88 59.14 10.59 8.35
C VAL A 88 58.52 11.97 8.14
N LYS A 89 59.30 12.97 7.73
CA LYS A 89 58.78 14.31 7.39
C LYS A 89 57.74 14.27 6.27
N GLU A 90 57.99 13.49 5.22
CA GLU A 90 57.03 13.26 4.13
C GLU A 90 55.73 12.63 4.64
N ILE A 91 55.83 11.55 5.42
CA ILE A 91 54.68 10.84 5.98
C ILE A 91 53.86 11.74 6.91
N ILE A 92 54.52 12.49 7.79
CA ILE A 92 53.84 13.44 8.71
C ILE A 92 53.08 14.51 7.92
N GLY A 93 53.64 15.01 6.82
CA GLY A 93 52.95 15.92 5.92
C GLY A 93 51.64 15.32 5.37
N GLY A 94 51.66 14.04 4.98
CA GLY A 94 50.46 13.30 4.56
C GLY A 94 49.46 13.08 5.69
N ILE A 95 49.93 12.69 6.88
CA ILE A 95 49.10 12.52 8.08
C ILE A 95 48.35 13.81 8.43
N ASN A 96 49.04 14.95 8.40
CA ASN A 96 48.44 16.24 8.74
C ASN A 96 47.30 16.61 7.76
N LYS A 97 47.43 16.27 6.48
CA LYS A 97 46.36 16.48 5.48
C LYS A 97 45.14 15.60 5.79
N ILE A 98 45.36 14.31 6.02
CA ILE A 98 44.28 13.36 6.35
C ILE A 98 43.55 13.79 7.62
N GLN A 99 44.28 14.20 8.65
CA GLN A 99 43.69 14.69 9.90
C GLN A 99 42.84 15.94 9.70
N ALA A 100 43.30 16.89 8.87
CA ALA A 100 42.54 18.10 8.57
C ALA A 100 41.23 17.79 7.83
N GLU A 101 41.26 16.86 6.87
CA GLU A 101 40.07 16.39 6.15
C GLU A 101 39.08 15.70 7.10
N ILE A 102 39.54 14.76 7.93
CA ILE A 102 38.70 14.09 8.92
C ILE A 102 38.08 15.11 9.88
N ALA A 103 38.87 16.04 10.42
CA ALA A 103 38.40 17.02 11.40
C ALA A 103 37.37 17.99 10.82
N LYS A 104 37.52 18.40 9.56
CA LYS A 104 36.61 19.35 8.88
C LYS A 104 35.17 18.84 8.83
N ASP A 105 34.99 17.56 8.54
CA ASP A 105 33.66 16.97 8.32
C ASP A 105 33.14 16.23 9.58
N THR A 106 33.89 16.25 10.68
CA THR A 106 33.50 15.59 11.93
C THR A 106 32.55 16.46 12.76
N THR A 107 31.28 16.10 12.74
CA THR A 107 30.23 16.76 13.54
C THR A 107 29.81 15.97 14.78
N ASN A 108 30.01 14.64 14.77
CA ASN A 108 29.60 13.76 15.85
C ASN A 108 30.42 13.99 17.15
N PRO A 109 29.78 14.15 18.32
CA PRO A 109 30.47 14.36 19.60
C PRO A 109 31.42 13.24 20.01
N GLU A 110 31.08 11.97 19.74
CA GLU A 110 31.95 10.83 20.08
C GLU A 110 33.20 10.79 19.21
N GLU A 111 33.04 11.05 17.90
CA GLU A 111 34.16 11.16 16.97
C GLU A 111 35.09 12.32 17.35
N LYS A 112 34.53 13.48 17.75
CA LYS A 112 35.32 14.63 18.24
C LYS A 112 36.14 14.27 19.48
N ARG A 113 35.53 13.66 20.49
CA ARG A 113 36.23 13.22 21.70
C ARG A 113 37.35 12.21 21.39
N ALA A 114 37.11 11.30 20.45
CA ALA A 114 38.13 10.35 20.02
C ALA A 114 39.31 11.06 19.34
N LEU A 115 39.06 12.04 18.46
CA LEU A 115 40.10 12.85 17.84
C LEU A 115 40.91 13.67 18.86
N GLU A 116 40.26 14.25 19.86
CA GLU A 116 40.92 14.96 20.97
C GLU A 116 41.83 14.02 21.77
N HIS A 117 41.35 12.82 22.09
CA HIS A 117 42.15 11.80 22.77
C HIS A 117 43.37 11.38 21.93
N ILE A 118 43.18 11.16 20.63
CA ILE A 118 44.29 10.84 19.72
C ILE A 118 45.32 11.99 19.67
N ALA A 119 44.87 13.24 19.65
CA ALA A 119 45.75 14.41 19.67
C ALA A 119 46.56 14.50 20.99
N ALA A 120 45.93 14.16 22.12
CA ALA A 120 46.60 14.10 23.42
C ALA A 120 47.69 13.01 23.47
N GLU A 121 47.41 11.81 22.97
CA GLU A 121 48.42 10.73 22.89
C GLU A 121 49.55 11.08 21.90
N ARG A 122 49.21 11.69 20.75
CA ARG A 122 50.20 12.19 19.79
C ARG A 122 51.18 13.16 20.44
N LYS A 123 50.69 14.09 21.27
CA LYS A 123 51.54 15.07 21.96
C LYS A 123 52.60 14.38 22.82
N LYS A 124 52.21 13.37 23.61
CA LYS A 124 53.14 12.59 24.44
C LYS A 124 54.20 11.87 23.59
N VAL A 125 53.80 11.27 22.47
CA VAL A 125 54.74 10.61 21.53
C VAL A 125 55.74 11.60 20.94
N LEU A 126 55.31 12.81 20.57
CA LEU A 126 56.20 13.85 20.05
C LEU A 126 57.21 14.32 21.10
N GLU A 127 56.77 14.55 22.34
CA GLU A 127 57.65 14.92 23.46
C GLU A 127 58.67 13.82 23.77
N ALA A 128 58.24 12.56 23.82
CA ALA A 128 59.14 11.43 24.03
C ALA A 128 60.12 11.22 22.85
N THR A 129 59.67 11.44 21.62
CA THR A 129 60.53 11.38 20.43
C THR A 129 61.62 12.45 20.49
N ALA A 130 61.27 13.69 20.86
CA ALA A 130 62.24 14.77 21.00
C ALA A 130 63.32 14.45 22.06
N LYS A 131 62.91 13.93 23.22
CA LYS A 131 63.84 13.49 24.27
C LYS A 131 64.74 12.33 23.82
N THR A 132 64.21 11.41 23.02
CA THR A 132 65.00 10.29 22.46
C THR A 132 66.11 10.81 21.54
N TRP A 133 65.83 11.83 20.72
CA TRP A 133 66.84 12.47 19.88
C TRP A 133 67.88 13.27 20.67
N GLU A 134 67.47 13.92 21.76
CA GLU A 134 68.38 14.61 22.68
C GLU A 134 69.39 13.64 23.31
N LEU A 135 68.92 12.50 23.84
CA LEU A 135 69.78 11.45 24.41
C LEU A 135 70.74 10.87 23.37
N LYS A 136 70.25 10.63 22.14
CA LYS A 136 71.09 10.18 21.03
C LYS A 136 72.18 11.20 20.69
N GLY A 137 71.84 12.49 20.63
CA GLY A 137 72.78 13.57 20.36
C GLY A 137 73.85 13.74 21.45
N ALA A 138 73.53 13.39 22.69
CA ALA A 138 74.48 13.37 23.80
C ALA A 138 75.44 12.16 23.78
N GLY A 139 75.19 11.15 22.92
CA GLY A 139 76.06 9.99 22.73
C GLY A 139 75.85 8.84 23.72
N ASP A 140 74.84 8.90 24.60
CA ASP A 140 74.52 7.83 25.55
C ASP A 140 73.60 6.79 24.91
N ALA A 141 74.19 5.82 24.21
CA ALA A 141 73.45 4.78 23.50
C ALA A 141 72.65 3.85 24.43
N VAL A 142 73.13 3.61 25.66
CA VAL A 142 72.46 2.72 26.62
C VAL A 142 71.20 3.40 27.16
N GLU A 143 71.32 4.65 27.57
CA GLU A 143 70.18 5.43 28.07
C GLU A 143 69.17 5.73 26.95
N THR A 144 69.63 5.99 25.72
CA THR A 144 68.75 6.17 24.55
C THR A 144 67.91 4.92 24.31
N GLN A 145 68.52 3.73 24.31
CA GLN A 145 67.81 2.46 24.15
C GLN A 145 66.81 2.23 25.29
N ARG A 146 67.25 2.41 26.53
CA ARG A 146 66.40 2.23 27.72
C ARG A 146 65.17 3.15 27.68
N PHE A 147 65.37 4.43 27.36
CA PHE A 147 64.26 5.39 27.24
C PHE A 147 63.31 5.03 26.09
N ALA A 148 63.85 4.57 24.95
CA ALA A 148 63.04 4.12 23.82
C ALA A 148 62.16 2.92 24.19
N ASP A 149 62.72 1.92 24.88
CA ASP A 149 62.01 0.70 25.26
C ASP A 149 61.00 0.94 26.40
N GLU A 150 61.41 1.63 27.46
CA GLU A 150 60.59 1.80 28.68
C GLU A 150 59.58 2.94 28.57
N THR A 151 59.83 3.95 27.72
CA THR A 151 58.97 5.15 27.63
C THR A 151 58.37 5.36 26.25
N LEU A 152 59.18 5.42 25.18
CA LEU A 152 58.66 5.72 23.84
C LEU A 152 57.75 4.62 23.32
N THR A 153 58.16 3.35 23.43
CA THR A 153 57.41 2.19 22.93
C THR A 153 56.00 2.08 23.53
N PRO A 154 55.80 2.17 24.87
CA PRO A 154 54.46 2.20 25.46
C PRO A 154 53.60 3.38 25.00
N LEU A 155 54.19 4.58 24.83
CA LEU A 155 53.46 5.77 24.36
C LEU A 155 53.02 5.61 22.89
N VAL A 156 53.88 5.04 22.05
CA VAL A 156 53.53 4.69 20.66
C VAL A 156 52.39 3.68 20.62
N ALA A 157 52.46 2.63 21.45
CA ALA A 157 51.38 1.64 21.54
C ALA A 157 50.05 2.28 21.97
N ALA A 158 50.06 3.20 22.93
CA ALA A 158 48.87 3.94 23.35
C ALA A 158 48.30 4.83 22.22
N TYR A 159 49.17 5.50 21.47
CA TYR A 159 48.76 6.33 20.34
C TYR A 159 48.15 5.52 19.18
N LEU A 160 48.77 4.40 18.80
CA LEU A 160 48.21 3.50 17.77
C LEU A 160 46.87 2.90 18.24
N LYS A 161 46.77 2.48 19.50
CA LYS A 161 45.51 2.00 20.09
C LYS A 161 44.41 3.06 20.08
N ALA A 162 44.74 4.33 20.30
CA ALA A 162 43.79 5.42 20.19
C ALA A 162 43.24 5.57 18.75
N GLN A 163 44.09 5.38 17.74
CA GLN A 163 43.67 5.39 16.34
C GLN A 163 42.82 4.17 15.98
N ASP A 164 43.18 2.97 16.44
CA ASP A 164 42.39 1.75 16.25
C ASP A 164 41.00 1.90 16.89
N ASN A 165 40.92 2.48 18.10
CA ASN A 165 39.64 2.76 18.76
C ASN A 165 38.79 3.76 17.96
N PHE A 166 39.41 4.77 17.34
CA PHE A 166 38.67 5.72 16.49
C PHE A 166 38.10 5.06 15.24
N VAL A 167 38.87 4.19 14.57
CA VAL A 167 38.36 3.37 13.46
C VAL A 167 37.16 2.54 13.92
N LYS A 168 37.27 1.90 15.09
CA LYS A 168 36.16 1.13 15.68
C LYS A 168 34.92 1.98 15.97
N THR A 169 35.08 3.20 16.48
CA THR A 169 33.96 4.14 16.68
C THR A 169 33.25 4.45 15.36
N LEU A 170 34.01 4.66 14.28
CA LEU A 170 33.44 4.91 12.95
C LEU A 170 32.71 3.67 12.41
N GLU A 171 33.27 2.47 12.59
CA GLU A 171 32.62 1.21 12.19
C GLU A 171 31.31 0.97 12.94
N GLN A 172 31.30 1.20 14.26
CA GLN A 172 30.10 1.13 15.08
C GLN A 172 29.05 2.17 14.63
N ARG A 173 29.49 3.38 14.28
CA ARG A 173 28.61 4.42 13.77
C ARG A 173 27.99 4.03 12.43
N ARG A 174 28.77 3.46 11.51
CA ARG A 174 28.28 2.92 10.24
C ARG A 174 27.21 1.85 10.46
N GLU A 175 27.45 0.92 11.39
CA GLU A 175 26.49 -0.13 11.72
C GLU A 175 25.21 0.42 12.35
N GLN A 176 25.31 1.39 13.26
CA GLN A 176 24.15 2.08 13.83
C GLN A 176 23.29 2.73 12.74
N VAL A 177 23.91 3.48 11.83
CA VAL A 177 23.20 4.14 10.71
C VAL A 177 22.52 3.10 9.81
N ARG A 178 23.19 1.98 9.48
CA ARG A 178 22.58 0.88 8.71
C ARG A 178 21.40 0.24 9.45
N ASN A 179 21.56 -0.09 10.73
CA ASN A 179 20.51 -0.72 11.53
C ASN A 179 19.30 0.20 11.71
N GLU A 180 19.51 1.50 11.94
CA GLU A 180 18.43 2.48 12.00
C GLU A 180 17.70 2.64 10.66
N ALA A 181 18.42 2.53 9.53
CA ALA A 181 17.81 2.55 8.22
C ALA A 181 16.98 1.30 7.94
N ASP A 182 17.45 0.12 8.34
CA ASP A 182 16.68 -1.12 8.21
C ASP A 182 15.46 -1.15 9.15
N ALA A 183 15.59 -0.62 10.36
CA ALA A 183 14.45 -0.40 11.27
C ALA A 183 13.43 0.60 10.67
N ARG A 184 13.90 1.68 10.03
CA ARG A 184 13.03 2.61 9.30
C ARG A 184 12.31 1.92 8.14
N ARG A 185 13.00 1.08 7.35
CA ARG A 185 12.42 0.32 6.25
C ARG A 185 11.35 -0.66 6.70
N THR A 186 11.65 -1.46 7.71
CA THR A 186 10.70 -2.43 8.27
C THR A 186 9.45 -1.74 8.82
N ARG A 187 9.61 -0.59 9.49
CA ARG A 187 8.49 0.24 9.94
C ARG A 187 7.67 0.81 8.78
N LEU A 188 8.31 1.34 7.75
CA LEU A 188 7.61 1.85 6.55
C LEU A 188 6.86 0.73 5.83
N ALA A 189 7.46 -0.46 5.71
CA ALA A 189 6.82 -1.64 5.14
C ALA A 189 5.61 -2.08 5.97
N ALA A 190 5.72 -2.11 7.30
CA ALA A 190 4.61 -2.45 8.18
C ALA A 190 3.43 -1.46 8.05
N ILE A 191 3.72 -0.16 7.98
CA ILE A 191 2.70 0.87 7.70
C ILE A 191 2.08 0.66 6.33
N ALA A 192 2.89 0.38 5.30
CA ALA A 192 2.41 0.10 3.95
C ALA A 192 1.45 -1.10 3.91
N TRP A 193 1.80 -2.19 4.58
CA TRP A 193 0.93 -3.37 4.72
C TRP A 193 -0.36 -3.05 5.48
N GLY A 194 -0.28 -2.25 6.54
CA GLY A 194 -1.47 -1.80 7.28
C GLY A 194 -2.42 -0.97 6.42
N VAL A 195 -1.90 -0.02 5.64
CA VAL A 195 -2.70 0.79 4.71
C VAL A 195 -3.28 -0.07 3.58
N ALA A 196 -2.48 -0.97 3.01
CA ALA A 196 -2.95 -1.90 1.97
C ALA A 196 -4.09 -2.79 2.47
N ALA A 197 -4.00 -3.31 3.71
CA ALA A 197 -5.07 -4.08 4.33
C ALA A 197 -6.36 -3.25 4.53
N LEU A 198 -6.24 -2.00 4.97
CA LEU A 198 -7.39 -1.09 5.11
C LEU A 198 -8.06 -0.80 3.75
N VAL A 199 -7.27 -0.55 2.71
CA VAL A 199 -7.78 -0.37 1.34
C VAL A 199 -8.49 -1.64 0.87
N LEU A 200 -7.91 -2.82 1.11
CA LEU A 200 -8.54 -4.09 0.75
C LEU A 200 -9.89 -4.28 1.44
N VAL A 201 -9.98 -4.01 2.75
CA VAL A 201 -11.25 -4.07 3.50
C VAL A 201 -12.27 -3.08 2.93
N ALA A 202 -11.85 -1.85 2.63
CA ALA A 202 -12.74 -0.84 2.02
C ALA A 202 -13.26 -1.30 0.65
N VAL A 203 -12.38 -1.89 -0.19
CA VAL A 203 -12.76 -2.45 -1.50
C VAL A 203 -13.76 -3.59 -1.34
N LEU A 204 -13.55 -4.51 -0.40
CA LEU A 204 -14.46 -5.63 -0.15
C LEU A 204 -15.83 -5.16 0.34
N LEU A 205 -15.88 -4.19 1.26
CA LEU A 205 -17.13 -3.59 1.73
C LEU A 205 -17.86 -2.87 0.59
N MET A 206 -17.13 -2.10 -0.21
CA MET A 206 -17.67 -1.38 -1.37
C MET A 206 -18.22 -2.35 -2.42
N ALA A 207 -17.49 -3.43 -2.72
CA ALA A 207 -17.92 -4.48 -3.63
C ALA A 207 -19.19 -5.17 -3.13
N ARG A 208 -19.27 -5.50 -1.83
CA ARG A 208 -20.48 -6.09 -1.22
C ARG A 208 -21.70 -5.18 -1.35
N LEU A 209 -21.54 -3.88 -1.15
CA LEU A 209 -22.62 -2.89 -1.33
C LEU A 209 -23.05 -2.79 -2.80
N LEU A 210 -22.09 -2.75 -3.73
CA LEU A 210 -22.35 -2.74 -5.17
C LEU A 210 -23.13 -3.97 -5.62
N VAL A 211 -22.66 -5.17 -5.27
CA VAL A 211 -23.33 -6.44 -5.59
C VAL A 211 -24.75 -6.43 -5.06
N ARG A 212 -24.97 -6.04 -3.81
CA ARG A 212 -26.32 -5.93 -3.22
C ARG A 212 -27.21 -4.91 -3.93
N SER A 213 -26.66 -3.78 -4.37
CA SER A 213 -27.41 -2.72 -5.05
C SER A 213 -27.90 -3.12 -6.45
N ILE A 214 -27.26 -4.13 -7.05
CA ILE A 214 -27.55 -4.68 -8.39
C ILE A 214 -28.40 -5.94 -8.29
N THR A 215 -28.00 -6.92 -7.47
CA THR A 215 -28.68 -8.23 -7.38
C THR A 215 -30.10 -8.13 -6.84
N ARG A 216 -30.32 -7.38 -5.74
CA ARG A 216 -31.65 -7.24 -5.13
C ARG A 216 -32.76 -6.74 -6.08
N PRO A 217 -32.60 -5.59 -6.78
CA PRO A 217 -33.65 -5.13 -7.68
C PRO A 217 -33.81 -6.04 -8.91
N LEU A 218 -32.77 -6.80 -9.28
CA LEU A 218 -32.84 -7.77 -10.36
C LEU A 218 -33.70 -8.97 -9.94
N ASP A 219 -33.46 -9.49 -8.72
CA ASP A 219 -34.27 -10.56 -8.13
C ASP A 219 -35.74 -10.14 -7.97
N GLU A 220 -36.01 -8.90 -7.54
CA GLU A 220 -37.36 -8.33 -7.45
C GLU A 220 -38.05 -8.28 -8.83
N ALA A 221 -37.32 -7.88 -9.87
CA ALA A 221 -37.84 -7.83 -11.22
C ALA A 221 -38.17 -9.22 -11.76
N VAL A 222 -37.26 -10.19 -11.59
CA VAL A 222 -37.47 -11.60 -11.96
C VAL A 222 -38.70 -12.16 -11.24
N ALA A 223 -38.78 -11.98 -9.93
CA ALA A 223 -39.92 -12.47 -9.13
C ALA A 223 -41.26 -11.84 -9.53
N THR A 224 -41.26 -10.63 -10.08
CA THR A 224 -42.47 -9.99 -10.61
C THR A 224 -42.84 -10.58 -11.98
N ILE A 225 -41.87 -10.73 -12.87
CA ILE A 225 -42.07 -11.32 -14.19
C ILE A 225 -42.62 -12.75 -14.06
N ASP A 226 -42.06 -13.55 -13.14
CA ASP A 226 -42.53 -14.92 -12.87
C ASP A 226 -43.98 -14.95 -12.36
N ALA A 227 -44.37 -14.00 -11.50
CA ALA A 227 -45.75 -13.89 -11.03
C ALA A 227 -46.73 -13.54 -12.17
N ILE A 228 -46.34 -12.59 -13.03
CA ILE A 228 -47.13 -12.23 -14.22
C ILE A 228 -47.26 -13.44 -15.16
N ALA A 229 -46.17 -14.18 -15.39
CA ALA A 229 -46.17 -15.38 -16.22
C ALA A 229 -47.08 -16.49 -15.65
N ALA A 230 -47.20 -16.58 -14.33
CA ALA A 230 -48.12 -17.49 -13.64
C ALA A 230 -49.58 -16.99 -13.61
N GLY A 231 -49.87 -15.80 -14.15
CA GLY A 231 -51.20 -15.18 -14.15
C GLY A 231 -51.55 -14.44 -12.86
N ASP A 232 -50.63 -14.34 -11.90
CA ASP A 232 -50.81 -13.52 -10.70
C ASP A 232 -50.46 -12.05 -11.00
N LEU A 233 -51.52 -11.28 -11.29
CA LEU A 233 -51.43 -9.84 -11.52
C LEU A 233 -51.71 -9.02 -10.26
N THR A 234 -51.74 -9.61 -9.07
CA THR A 234 -52.10 -8.91 -7.82
C THR A 234 -50.91 -8.23 -7.14
N ARG A 235 -49.68 -8.59 -7.52
CA ARG A 235 -48.47 -7.97 -6.96
C ARG A 235 -48.34 -6.49 -7.30
N GLU A 236 -48.03 -5.68 -6.29
CA GLU A 236 -47.74 -4.26 -6.44
C GLU A 236 -46.25 -3.99 -6.28
N ILE A 237 -45.65 -3.35 -7.28
CA ILE A 237 -44.23 -3.00 -7.27
C ILE A 237 -44.09 -1.56 -6.79
N HIS A 238 -43.47 -1.37 -5.63
CA HIS A 238 -43.18 -0.05 -5.08
C HIS A 238 -41.67 0.18 -5.11
N THR A 239 -41.22 1.15 -5.90
CA THR A 239 -39.80 1.53 -5.96
C THR A 239 -39.63 3.02 -5.70
N THR A 240 -38.70 3.36 -4.80
CA THR A 240 -38.26 4.74 -4.53
C THR A 240 -36.94 5.06 -5.24
N ARG A 241 -36.38 4.09 -5.99
CA ARG A 241 -35.12 4.24 -6.72
C ARG A 241 -35.28 5.16 -7.92
N LYS A 242 -34.25 5.96 -8.19
CA LYS A 242 -34.19 6.86 -9.35
C LYS A 242 -33.15 6.45 -10.41
N ASP A 243 -32.55 5.28 -10.25
CA ASP A 243 -31.61 4.70 -11.20
C ASP A 243 -32.30 3.82 -12.26
N GLU A 244 -31.52 3.19 -13.14
CA GLU A 244 -32.03 2.36 -14.23
C GLU A 244 -32.94 1.22 -13.73
N PHE A 245 -32.66 0.68 -12.55
CA PHE A 245 -33.49 -0.35 -11.93
C PHE A 245 -34.82 0.19 -11.41
N GLY A 246 -34.86 1.42 -10.88
CA GLY A 246 -36.11 2.09 -10.54
C GLY A 246 -37.01 2.30 -11.76
N HIS A 247 -36.43 2.72 -12.88
CA HIS A 247 -37.16 2.87 -14.14
C HIS A 247 -37.69 1.53 -14.67
N MET A 248 -36.88 0.46 -14.60
CA MET A 248 -37.27 -0.89 -15.00
C MET A 248 -38.43 -1.43 -14.14
N LEU A 249 -38.32 -1.34 -12.81
CA LEU A 249 -39.37 -1.78 -11.88
C LEU A 249 -40.67 -0.99 -12.08
N GLY A 250 -40.58 0.33 -12.29
CA GLY A 250 -41.76 1.16 -12.61
C GLY A 250 -42.41 0.76 -13.94
N SER A 251 -41.62 0.41 -14.95
CA SER A 251 -42.14 -0.06 -16.25
C SER A 251 -42.85 -1.41 -16.13
N LEU A 252 -42.29 -2.35 -15.34
CA LEU A 252 -42.93 -3.63 -15.04
C LEU A 252 -44.27 -3.45 -14.30
N SER A 253 -44.34 -2.49 -13.37
CA SER A 253 -45.59 -2.14 -12.68
C SER A 253 -46.66 -1.65 -13.67
N GLY A 254 -46.27 -0.80 -14.62
CA GLY A 254 -47.17 -0.32 -15.67
C GLY A 254 -47.68 -1.45 -16.57
N MET A 255 -46.82 -2.42 -16.90
CA MET A 255 -47.19 -3.60 -17.68
C MET A 255 -48.21 -4.48 -16.93
N ALA A 256 -47.97 -4.79 -15.66
CA ALA A 256 -48.89 -5.57 -14.83
C ALA A 256 -50.27 -4.90 -14.71
N ALA A 257 -50.30 -3.58 -14.51
CA ALA A 257 -51.55 -2.81 -14.45
C ALA A 257 -52.35 -2.89 -15.76
N ARG A 258 -51.68 -2.79 -16.92
CA ARG A 258 -52.32 -2.93 -18.23
C ARG A 258 -52.88 -4.34 -18.46
N LEU A 259 -52.11 -5.38 -18.13
CA LEU A 259 -52.59 -6.77 -18.23
C LEU A 259 -53.81 -7.00 -17.33
N ARG A 260 -53.81 -6.45 -16.11
CA ARG A 260 -54.94 -6.56 -15.18
C ARG A 260 -56.20 -5.89 -15.74
N GLY A 261 -56.05 -4.72 -16.37
CA GLY A 261 -57.12 -4.02 -17.07
C GLY A 261 -57.70 -4.87 -18.20
N LEU A 262 -56.85 -5.43 -19.07
CA LEU A 262 -57.29 -6.30 -20.18
C LEU A 262 -58.03 -7.54 -19.69
N VAL A 263 -57.55 -8.21 -18.64
CA VAL A 263 -58.24 -9.36 -18.03
C VAL A 263 -59.59 -8.96 -17.45
N GLY A 264 -59.68 -7.78 -16.83
CA GLY A 264 -60.94 -7.21 -16.32
C GLY A 264 -61.95 -6.89 -17.42
N GLU A 265 -61.50 -6.32 -18.54
CA GLU A 265 -62.34 -6.06 -19.72
C GLU A 265 -62.85 -7.37 -20.35
N VAL A 266 -61.97 -8.37 -20.50
CA VAL A 266 -62.36 -9.70 -21.01
C VAL A 266 -63.40 -10.36 -20.09
N ARG A 267 -63.21 -10.30 -18.76
CA ARG A 267 -64.17 -10.85 -17.79
C ARG A 267 -65.54 -10.18 -17.90
N THR A 268 -65.57 -8.84 -17.94
CA THR A 268 -66.81 -8.08 -18.11
C THR A 268 -67.51 -8.45 -19.43
N GLY A 269 -66.73 -8.62 -20.51
CA GLY A 269 -67.26 -9.09 -21.80
C GLY A 269 -67.87 -10.49 -21.73
N VAL A 270 -67.22 -11.43 -21.04
CA VAL A 270 -67.75 -12.81 -20.84
C VAL A 270 -69.02 -12.79 -19.99
N GLU A 271 -69.08 -11.97 -18.93
CA GLU A 271 -70.28 -11.82 -18.10
C GLU A 271 -71.46 -11.27 -18.93
N ALA A 272 -71.22 -10.28 -19.80
CA ALA A 272 -72.23 -9.75 -20.72
C ALA A 272 -72.72 -10.79 -21.73
N VAL A 273 -71.81 -11.58 -22.32
CA VAL A 273 -72.18 -12.68 -23.24
C VAL A 273 -72.97 -13.76 -22.52
N SER A 274 -72.59 -14.11 -21.29
CA SER A 274 -73.31 -15.09 -20.47
C SER A 274 -74.73 -14.61 -20.14
N LEU A 275 -74.89 -13.34 -19.78
CA LEU A 275 -76.21 -12.75 -19.52
C LEU A 275 -77.09 -12.79 -20.77
N ALA A 276 -76.58 -12.31 -21.92
CA ALA A 276 -77.30 -12.35 -23.18
C ALA A 276 -77.67 -13.78 -23.60
N SER A 277 -76.79 -14.75 -23.37
CA SER A 277 -77.07 -16.17 -23.64
C SER A 277 -78.20 -16.72 -22.76
N SER A 278 -78.26 -16.30 -21.49
CA SER A 278 -79.36 -16.66 -20.58
C SER A 278 -80.69 -16.04 -21.03
N GLU A 279 -80.68 -14.78 -21.48
CA GLU A 279 -81.87 -14.12 -22.03
C GLU A 279 -82.36 -14.80 -23.30
N ILE A 280 -81.45 -15.18 -24.21
CA ILE A 280 -81.78 -15.94 -25.42
C ILE A 280 -82.40 -17.29 -25.03
N ALA A 281 -81.82 -18.02 -24.08
CA ALA A 281 -82.35 -19.32 -23.65
C ALA A 281 -83.77 -19.21 -23.08
N MET A 282 -84.03 -18.20 -22.24
CA MET A 282 -85.38 -17.91 -21.72
C MET A 282 -86.34 -17.53 -22.86
N GLY A 283 -85.93 -16.67 -23.78
CA GLY A 283 -86.72 -16.30 -24.94
C GLY A 283 -87.05 -17.50 -25.84
N ASN A 284 -86.11 -18.44 -25.99
CA ASN A 284 -86.32 -19.64 -26.77
C ASN A 284 -87.29 -20.63 -26.08
N GLN A 285 -87.27 -20.71 -24.74
CA GLN A 285 -88.25 -21.47 -23.97
C GLN A 285 -89.66 -20.89 -24.11
N ASP A 286 -89.82 -19.57 -23.98
CA ASP A 286 -91.13 -18.90 -24.19
C ASP A 286 -91.65 -19.14 -25.60
N LEU A 287 -90.77 -19.00 -26.60
CA LEU A 287 -91.13 -19.29 -27.99
C LEU A 287 -91.56 -20.75 -28.18
N SER A 288 -90.81 -21.71 -27.63
CA SER A 288 -91.15 -23.14 -27.69
C SER A 288 -92.51 -23.42 -27.05
N ALA A 289 -92.79 -22.86 -25.86
CA ALA A 289 -94.08 -23.00 -25.19
C ALA A 289 -95.24 -22.42 -26.02
N ARG A 290 -95.04 -21.24 -26.63
CA ARG A 290 -96.02 -20.62 -27.54
C ARG A 290 -96.21 -21.45 -28.81
N THR A 291 -95.16 -22.04 -29.35
CA THR A 291 -95.24 -22.94 -30.50
C THR A 291 -96.01 -24.22 -30.16
N GLU A 292 -95.76 -24.84 -28.99
CA GLU A 292 -96.53 -25.99 -28.50
C GLU A 292 -98.02 -25.64 -28.32
N GLN A 293 -98.32 -24.49 -27.71
CA GLN A 293 -99.70 -24.04 -27.54
C GLN A 293 -100.39 -23.75 -28.87
N THR A 294 -99.67 -23.18 -29.84
CA THR A 294 -100.18 -22.94 -31.20
C THR A 294 -100.45 -24.26 -31.92
N ALA A 295 -99.55 -25.24 -31.79
CA ALA A 295 -99.73 -26.58 -32.35
C ALA A 295 -100.95 -27.28 -31.72
N SER A 296 -101.14 -27.17 -30.40
CA SER A 296 -102.33 -27.67 -29.70
C SER A 296 -103.62 -27.01 -30.20
N ASN A 297 -103.63 -25.67 -30.35
CA ASN A 297 -104.78 -24.95 -30.89
C ASN A 297 -105.10 -25.36 -32.34
N LEU A 298 -104.07 -25.60 -33.17
CA LEU A 298 -104.22 -26.12 -34.53
C LEU A 298 -104.81 -27.53 -34.53
N GLN A 299 -104.35 -28.43 -33.64
CA GLN A 299 -104.95 -29.76 -33.46
C GLN A 299 -106.41 -29.65 -33.04
N GLN A 300 -106.74 -28.76 -32.11
CA GLN A 300 -108.12 -28.56 -31.64
C GLN A 300 -109.02 -28.01 -32.75
N THR A 301 -108.48 -27.11 -33.59
CA THR A 301 -109.16 -26.60 -34.79
C THR A 301 -109.36 -27.71 -35.82
N ALA A 302 -108.35 -28.53 -36.08
CA ALA A 302 -108.44 -29.68 -36.99
C ALA A 302 -109.47 -30.72 -36.49
N ALA A 303 -109.47 -31.05 -35.20
CA ALA A 303 -110.46 -31.94 -34.60
C ALA A 303 -111.88 -31.37 -34.67
N SER A 304 -112.04 -30.06 -34.47
CA SER A 304 -113.33 -29.37 -34.63
C SER A 304 -113.81 -29.41 -36.10
N MET A 305 -112.89 -29.30 -37.06
CA MET A 305 -113.18 -29.45 -38.49
C MET A 305 -113.53 -30.90 -38.87
N GLU A 306 -112.88 -31.91 -38.27
CA GLU A 306 -113.28 -33.32 -38.40
C GLU A 306 -114.68 -33.57 -37.83
N GLN A 307 -115.00 -33.00 -36.66
CA GLN A 307 -116.35 -33.13 -36.07
C GLN A 307 -117.43 -32.47 -36.93
N LEU A 308 -117.13 -31.35 -37.61
CA LEU A 308 -118.03 -30.68 -38.55
C LEU A 308 -118.20 -31.44 -39.88
N THR A 309 -117.25 -32.31 -40.24
CA THR A 309 -117.33 -33.13 -41.46
C THR A 309 -117.85 -34.54 -41.20
N ALA A 310 -117.89 -34.98 -39.94
CA ALA A 310 -118.44 -36.26 -39.50
C ALA A 310 -119.95 -36.24 -39.17
N THR A 311 -120.61 -35.07 -39.25
CA THR A 311 -122.07 -34.88 -39.21
C THR A 311 -122.65 -34.72 -40.61
#